data_AF-A0A9Q3ICN9-F1
#
_entry.id   AF-A0A9Q3ICN9-F1
#
_cell.length_a   1.000
_cell.length_b   1.000
_cell.length_c   1.000
_cell.angle_alpha   90.00
_cell.angle_beta   90.00
_cell.angle_gamma   90.00
#
_symmetry.space_group_name_H-M   'P 1'
#
loop_
_entity.id
_entity.type
_entity.pdbx_description
1 polymer ?
#
loop_
_entity_poly.entity_id
_entity_poly.type
_entity_poly.pdbx_seq_one_letter_code
_entity_poly.pdbx_strand_id
1 'polypeptide(L)'
;MKAADSFDGTKAYKLRGFIQSCQLIFHNYPSNFFSDRKKVLYSTSFLTGRAGKLIEPYLSNISNEDPSYLLNNWHLFESQLFTLFGDPNEVRKSGQELDNLRMKEGGQVSLYIADLRSLISRIGDWGERAYIHVYR
;
A
#
# COMPACT_ATOMS: atom_id res chain seq x y z
N MET A 1 -20.97 3.52 -3.35
CA MET A 1 -19.58 3.32 -2.90
C MET A 1 -18.68 3.49 -4.13
N LYS A 2 -17.72 4.42 -4.11
CA LYS A 2 -16.73 4.50 -5.19
C LYS A 2 -15.85 3.24 -5.12
N ALA A 3 -15.60 2.61 -6.26
CA ALA A 3 -14.71 1.47 -6.36
C ALA A 3 -13.24 1.90 -6.13
N ALA A 4 -12.43 1.02 -5.56
CA ALA A 4 -10.99 1.21 -5.55
C ALA A 4 -10.43 1.13 -6.98
N ASP A 5 -9.33 1.84 -7.24
CA ASP A 5 -8.59 1.66 -8.50
C ASP A 5 -7.97 0.25 -8.55
N SER A 6 -7.98 -0.39 -9.70
CA SER A 6 -7.34 -1.72 -9.83
C SER A 6 -5.82 -1.63 -9.77
N PHE A 7 -5.18 -2.65 -9.19
CA PHE A 7 -3.72 -2.78 -9.13
C PHE A 7 -3.25 -4.08 -9.79
N ASP A 8 -2.40 -3.97 -10.81
CA ASP A 8 -1.94 -5.10 -11.62
C ASP A 8 -0.58 -5.68 -11.22
N GLY A 9 0.12 -5.02 -10.27
CA GLY A 9 1.46 -5.40 -9.84
C GLY A 9 2.60 -4.97 -10.78
N THR A 10 2.38 -4.09 -11.77
CA THR A 10 3.43 -3.68 -12.72
C THR A 10 4.15 -2.38 -12.35
N LYS A 11 3.45 -1.45 -11.72
CA LYS A 11 3.94 -0.10 -11.42
C LYS A 11 3.96 0.14 -9.91
N ALA A 12 5.13 0.01 -9.29
CA ALA A 12 5.31 0.14 -7.85
C ALA A 12 4.74 1.45 -7.26
N TYR A 13 4.92 2.58 -7.96
CA TYR A 13 4.41 3.88 -7.52
C TYR A 13 2.87 3.96 -7.42
N LYS A 14 2.13 3.02 -8.05
CA LYS A 14 0.67 2.94 -7.94
C LYS A 14 0.19 2.18 -6.71
N LEU A 15 1.05 1.36 -6.09
CA LEU A 15 0.67 0.51 -4.95
C LEU A 15 0.16 1.35 -3.77
N ARG A 16 0.84 2.45 -3.45
CA ARG A 16 0.43 3.35 -2.36
C ARG A 16 -0.96 3.95 -2.59
N GLY A 17 -1.24 4.40 -3.81
CA GLY A 17 -2.56 4.94 -4.17
C GLY A 17 -3.67 3.89 -4.05
N PHE A 18 -3.38 2.65 -4.44
CA PHE A 18 -4.31 1.53 -4.27
C PHE A 18 -4.64 1.26 -2.79
N ILE A 19 -3.61 1.14 -1.95
CA ILE A 19 -3.77 0.90 -0.51
C ILE A 19 -4.54 2.04 0.16
N GLN A 20 -4.17 3.29 -0.13
CA GLN A 20 -4.86 4.47 0.42
C GLN A 20 -6.34 4.53 0.00
N SER A 21 -6.64 4.16 -1.25
CA SER A 21 -8.02 4.10 -1.74
C SER A 21 -8.84 3.05 -0.99
N CYS A 22 -8.25 1.88 -0.71
CA CYS A 22 -8.87 0.84 0.11
C CYS A 22 -9.12 1.33 1.55
N GLN A 23 -8.10 1.89 2.20
CA GLN A 23 -8.22 2.41 3.57
C GLN A 23 -9.30 3.49 3.70
N LEU A 24 -9.40 4.40 2.73
CA LEU A 24 -10.43 5.43 2.69
C LEU A 24 -11.84 4.81 2.61
N ILE A 25 -12.02 3.77 1.79
CA ILE A 25 -13.29 3.04 1.67
C ILE A 25 -13.62 2.34 2.99
N PHE A 26 -12.66 1.70 3.64
CA PHE A 26 -12.89 1.04 4.93
C PHE A 26 -13.31 2.02 6.01
N HIS A 27 -12.68 3.21 6.04
CA HIS A 27 -13.00 4.25 7.00
C HIS A 27 -14.38 4.87 6.76
N ASN A 28 -14.78 5.03 5.48
CA ASN A 28 -16.09 5.58 5.13
C ASN A 28 -17.25 4.59 5.34
N TYR A 29 -16.98 3.28 5.35
CA TYR A 29 -17.99 2.23 5.50
C TYR A 29 -17.62 1.22 6.60
N PRO A 30 -17.45 1.64 7.86
CA PRO A 30 -16.93 0.79 8.92
C PRO A 30 -17.83 -0.43 9.23
N SER A 31 -19.16 -0.29 9.05
CA SER A 31 -20.13 -1.39 9.18
C SER A 31 -19.98 -2.47 8.09
N ASN A 32 -19.40 -2.12 6.93
CA ASN A 32 -19.12 -3.08 5.86
C ASN A 32 -17.74 -3.72 6.04
N PHE A 33 -16.81 -3.02 6.69
CA PHE A 33 -15.39 -3.39 6.80
C PHE A 33 -14.93 -3.56 8.26
N PHE A 34 -15.78 -4.12 9.10
CA PHE A 34 -15.51 -4.32 10.53
C PHE A 34 -14.46 -5.40 10.84
N SER A 35 -14.11 -6.25 9.86
CA SER A 35 -13.08 -7.28 10.02
C SER A 35 -12.03 -7.19 8.93
N ASP A 36 -10.81 -7.59 9.27
CA ASP A 36 -9.69 -7.60 8.33
C ASP A 36 -9.94 -8.51 7.13
N ARG A 37 -10.60 -9.66 7.35
CA ARG A 37 -11.04 -10.53 6.27
C ARG A 37 -11.87 -9.79 5.22
N LYS A 38 -12.84 -8.97 5.64
CA LYS A 38 -13.66 -8.21 4.69
C LYS A 38 -12.86 -7.15 3.94
N LYS A 39 -11.91 -6.50 4.62
CA LYS A 39 -10.99 -5.53 4.00
C LYS A 39 -10.14 -6.21 2.92
N VAL A 40 -9.51 -7.34 3.27
CA VAL A 40 -8.65 -8.08 2.34
C VAL A 40 -9.46 -8.62 1.17
N LEU A 41 -10.59 -9.29 1.40
CA LEU A 41 -11.43 -9.81 0.31
C LEU A 41 -11.88 -8.70 -0.66
N TYR A 42 -12.26 -7.55 -0.12
CA TYR A 42 -12.56 -6.38 -0.96
C TYR A 42 -11.36 -5.93 -1.78
N SER A 43 -10.20 -5.72 -1.17
CA SER A 43 -9.00 -5.32 -1.90
C SER A 43 -8.59 -6.34 -2.97
N THR A 44 -8.71 -7.64 -2.68
CA THR A 44 -8.38 -8.70 -3.63
C THR A 44 -9.24 -8.66 -4.90
N SER A 45 -10.50 -8.21 -4.83
CA SER A 45 -11.34 -8.09 -6.04
C SER A 45 -10.87 -7.01 -7.03
N PHE A 46 -9.97 -6.13 -6.58
CA PHE A 46 -9.36 -5.08 -7.42
C PHE A 46 -7.92 -5.41 -7.83
N LEU A 47 -7.39 -6.56 -7.41
CA LEU A 47 -6.10 -7.03 -7.88
C LEU A 47 -6.26 -7.71 -9.23
N THR A 48 -5.39 -7.34 -10.17
CA THR A 48 -5.37 -7.89 -11.53
C THR A 48 -3.94 -8.29 -11.90
N GLY A 49 -3.73 -8.86 -13.09
CA GLY A 49 -2.39 -9.14 -13.60
C GLY A 49 -1.52 -9.97 -12.65
N ARG A 50 -0.32 -9.48 -12.34
CA ARG A 50 0.63 -10.18 -11.44
C ARG A 50 0.17 -10.16 -9.99
N ALA A 51 -0.46 -9.08 -9.55
CA ALA A 51 -0.99 -8.97 -8.20
C ALA A 51 -2.17 -9.93 -7.98
N GLY A 52 -3.01 -10.15 -8.99
CA GLY A 52 -4.07 -11.17 -8.95
C GLY A 52 -3.49 -12.58 -8.81
N LYS A 53 -2.49 -12.93 -9.64
CA LYS A 53 -1.81 -14.24 -9.60
C LYS A 53 -1.18 -14.57 -8.25
N LEU A 54 -0.70 -13.56 -7.52
CA LEU A 54 -0.17 -13.75 -6.16
C LEU A 54 -1.24 -14.30 -5.20
N ILE A 55 -2.49 -13.88 -5.38
CA ILE A 55 -3.60 -14.17 -4.47
C ILE A 55 -4.34 -15.45 -4.84
N GLU A 56 -4.30 -15.88 -6.09
CA GLU A 56 -4.97 -17.10 -6.59
C GLU A 56 -4.82 -18.32 -5.66
N PRO A 57 -3.62 -18.68 -5.15
CA PRO A 57 -3.48 -19.85 -4.27
C PRO A 57 -4.26 -19.72 -2.95
N TYR A 58 -4.44 -18.49 -2.47
CA TYR A 58 -5.17 -18.24 -1.23
C TYR A 58 -6.69 -18.29 -1.43
N LEU A 59 -7.17 -17.99 -2.64
CA LEU A 59 -8.58 -18.11 -2.99
C LEU A 59 -9.03 -19.57 -3.08
N SER A 60 -8.13 -20.50 -3.40
CA SER A 60 -8.44 -21.94 -3.40
C SER A 60 -8.86 -22.46 -2.03
N ASN A 61 -8.43 -21.81 -0.95
CA ASN A 61 -8.88 -22.11 0.42
C ASN A 61 -9.47 -20.85 1.07
N ILE A 62 -10.40 -20.20 0.38
CA ILE A 62 -11.05 -18.96 0.83
C ILE A 62 -11.75 -19.14 2.19
N SER A 63 -12.25 -20.34 2.51
CA SER A 63 -12.92 -20.64 3.78
C SER A 63 -11.97 -20.86 4.95
N ASN A 64 -10.65 -20.75 4.76
CA ASN A 64 -9.69 -20.83 5.86
C ASN A 64 -9.94 -19.71 6.88
N GLU A 65 -10.07 -20.06 8.16
CA GLU A 65 -10.35 -19.14 9.27
C GLU A 65 -9.10 -18.83 10.12
N ASP A 66 -7.93 -19.38 9.78
CA ASP A 66 -6.68 -19.12 10.47
C ASP A 66 -6.36 -17.60 10.47
N PRO A 67 -6.18 -16.95 11.63
CA PRO A 67 -5.85 -15.52 11.71
C PRO A 67 -4.52 -15.13 11.04
N SER A 68 -3.60 -16.09 10.88
CA SER A 68 -2.33 -15.90 10.17
C SER A 68 -2.47 -16.07 8.66
N TYR A 69 -3.64 -16.51 8.19
CA TYR A 69 -3.91 -16.64 6.76
C TYR A 69 -3.98 -15.27 6.09
N LEU A 70 -3.34 -15.14 4.92
CA LEU A 70 -3.22 -13.86 4.20
C LEU A 70 -4.58 -13.16 4.00
N LEU A 71 -5.63 -13.93 3.72
CA LEU A 71 -6.98 -13.39 3.48
C LEU A 71 -7.70 -12.91 4.74
N ASN A 72 -7.18 -13.22 5.93
CA ASN A 72 -7.82 -12.90 7.22
C ASN A 72 -7.15 -11.73 7.94
N ASN A 73 -6.02 -11.23 7.45
CA ASN A 73 -5.20 -10.25 8.14
C ASN A 73 -4.77 -9.12 7.20
N TRP A 74 -5.27 -7.90 7.47
CA TRP A 74 -5.00 -6.74 6.62
C TRP A 74 -3.51 -6.38 6.61
N HIS A 75 -2.88 -6.45 7.77
CA HIS A 75 -1.47 -6.09 7.92
C HIS A 75 -0.53 -7.03 7.16
N LEU A 76 -0.79 -8.35 7.23
CA LEU A 76 -0.02 -9.34 6.46
C LEU A 76 -0.23 -9.15 4.96
N PHE A 77 -1.48 -8.94 4.52
CA PHE A 77 -1.81 -8.68 3.12
C PHE A 77 -1.09 -7.44 2.58
N GLU A 78 -1.19 -6.32 3.30
CA GLU A 78 -0.56 -5.05 2.94
C GLU A 78 0.97 -5.20 2.88
N SER A 79 1.58 -5.82 3.90
CA SER A 79 3.02 -6.09 3.92
C SER A 79 3.47 -6.92 2.72
N GLN A 80 2.75 -7.99 2.39
CA GLN A 80 3.11 -8.87 1.28
C GLN A 80 3.04 -8.16 -0.08
N LEU A 81 2.06 -7.27 -0.27
CA LEU A 81 2.00 -6.44 -1.48
C LEU A 81 3.19 -5.48 -1.57
N PHE A 82 3.60 -4.83 -0.48
CA PHE A 82 4.78 -3.96 -0.48
C PHE A 82 6.08 -4.73 -0.67
N THR A 83 6.23 -5.91 -0.08
CA THR A 83 7.41 -6.76 -0.28
C THR A 83 7.57 -7.19 -1.73
N LEU A 84 6.47 -7.51 -2.43
CA LEU A 84 6.53 -8.06 -3.78
C LEU A 84 6.44 -7.02 -4.90
N PHE A 85 5.71 -5.92 -4.67
CA PHE A 85 5.42 -4.92 -5.68
C PHE A 85 5.82 -3.49 -5.29
N GLY A 86 6.34 -3.27 -4.08
CA GLY A 86 6.90 -1.98 -3.66
C GLY A 86 8.20 -1.65 -4.40
N ASP A 87 8.60 -0.38 -4.37
CA ASP A 87 9.91 0.03 -4.89
C ASP A 87 10.95 -0.15 -3.78
N PRO A 88 11.92 -1.07 -3.91
CA PRO A 88 12.93 -1.30 -2.88
C PRO A 88 13.83 -0.09 -2.66
N ASN A 89 13.86 0.87 -3.61
CA ASN A 89 14.61 2.10 -3.51
C ASN A 89 13.74 3.31 -3.12
N GLU A 90 12.45 3.14 -2.77
CA GLU A 90 11.54 4.27 -2.49
C GLU A 90 12.11 5.21 -1.43
N VAL A 91 12.62 4.66 -0.33
CA VAL A 91 13.22 5.44 0.78
C VAL A 91 14.44 6.20 0.30
N ARG A 92 15.37 5.52 -0.40
CA ARG A 92 16.60 6.15 -0.90
C ARG A 92 16.30 7.25 -1.91
N LYS A 93 15.39 6.99 -2.86
CA LYS A 93 14.96 7.98 -3.88
C LYS A 93 14.28 9.17 -3.22
N SER A 94 13.36 8.92 -2.28
CA SER A 94 12.66 9.98 -1.55
C SER A 94 13.61 10.82 -0.71
N GLY A 95 14.63 10.20 -0.09
CA GLY A 95 15.69 10.91 0.62
C GLY A 95 16.52 11.80 -0.31
N GLN A 96 16.92 11.28 -1.48
CA GLN A 96 17.61 12.09 -2.49
C GLN A 96 16.74 13.24 -3.03
N GLU A 97 15.45 13.00 -3.25
CA GLU A 97 14.50 14.05 -3.64
C GLU A 97 14.34 15.11 -2.54
N LEU A 98 14.32 14.69 -1.27
CA LEU A 98 14.24 15.58 -0.11
C LEU A 98 15.48 16.46 0.02
N ASP A 99 16.68 15.88 -0.12
CA ASP A 99 17.95 16.62 -0.04
C ASP A 99 18.04 17.72 -1.12
N ASN A 100 17.51 17.42 -2.30
CA ASN A 100 17.46 18.32 -3.45
C ASN A 100 16.24 19.26 -3.46
N LEU A 101 15.29 19.10 -2.53
CA LEU A 101 14.08 19.91 -2.50
C LEU A 101 14.43 21.36 -2.14
N ARG A 102 14.13 22.28 -3.05
CA ARG A 102 14.33 23.73 -2.86
C ARG A 102 13.09 24.47 -3.32
N MET A 103 12.70 25.50 -2.57
CA MET A 103 11.68 26.45 -3.02
C MET A 103 12.29 27.30 -4.14
N LYS A 104 11.67 27.29 -5.32
CA LYS A 104 12.10 28.13 -6.45
C LYS A 104 11.84 29.61 -6.16
N GLU A 105 12.64 30.48 -6.74
CA GLU A 105 12.40 31.93 -6.69
C GLU A 105 11.03 32.24 -7.32
N GLY A 106 10.20 33.01 -6.60
CA GLY A 106 8.78 33.25 -6.97
C GLY A 106 7.85 32.05 -6.79
N GLY A 107 8.32 30.93 -6.21
CA GLY A 107 7.52 29.74 -5.96
C GLY A 107 6.52 29.91 -4.81
N GLN A 108 5.42 29.15 -4.87
CA GLN A 108 4.43 29.15 -3.80
C GLN A 108 4.88 28.27 -2.62
N VAL A 109 4.89 28.85 -1.43
CA VAL A 109 5.24 28.14 -0.17
C VAL A 109 4.35 26.92 0.07
N SER A 110 3.06 27.01 -0.28
CA SER A 110 2.10 25.91 -0.16
C SER A 110 2.50 24.68 -0.95
N LEU A 111 3.01 24.84 -2.18
CA LEU A 111 3.47 23.74 -3.03
C LEU A 111 4.73 23.10 -2.46
N TYR A 112 5.70 23.92 -2.05
CA TYR A 112 6.91 23.41 -1.40
C TYR A 112 6.60 22.59 -0.14
N ILE A 113 5.70 23.09 0.73
CA ILE A 113 5.27 22.37 1.93
C ILE A 113 4.55 21.06 1.59
N ALA A 114 3.73 21.04 0.53
CA ALA A 114 3.04 19.84 0.07
C ALA A 114 4.05 18.77 -0.40
N ASP A 115 5.03 19.15 -1.22
CA ASP A 115 6.09 18.27 -1.71
C ASP A 115 6.96 17.74 -0.56
N LEU A 116 7.35 18.62 0.38
CA LEU A 116 8.10 18.26 1.58
C LEU A 116 7.36 17.20 2.41
N ARG A 117 6.08 17.43 2.71
CA ARG A 117 5.26 16.49 3.50
C ARG A 117 5.07 15.16 2.79
N SER A 118 4.86 15.20 1.47
CA SER A 118 4.77 14.00 0.63
C SER A 118 6.04 13.16 0.73
N LEU A 119 7.22 13.77 0.60
CA LEU A 119 8.51 13.08 0.71
C LEU A 119 8.76 12.51 2.11
N ILE A 120 8.48 13.29 3.17
CA ILE A 120 8.60 12.81 4.56
C ILE A 120 7.71 11.58 4.79
N SER A 121 6.48 11.57 4.27
CA SER A 121 5.56 10.42 4.39
C SER A 121 5.97 9.17 3.58
N ARG A 122 6.91 9.32 2.64
CA ARG A 122 7.50 8.19 1.88
C ARG A 122 8.72 7.63 2.58
N ILE A 123 9.46 8.48 3.31
CA ILE A 123 10.64 8.11 4.09
C ILE A 123 10.24 7.50 5.45
N GLY A 124 9.12 7.95 6.04
CA GLY A 124 8.58 7.46 7.32
C GLY A 124 7.30 6.61 7.22
N ASP A 125 7.11 5.76 8.24
CA ASP A 125 6.04 4.77 8.54
C ASP A 125 6.15 3.35 7.93
N TRP A 126 7.17 3.07 7.09
CA TRP A 126 7.42 1.72 6.54
C TRP A 126 8.81 1.16 6.84
N GLY A 127 9.69 1.99 7.40
CA GLY A 127 11.05 1.62 7.78
C GLY A 127 11.17 0.64 8.95
N GLU A 128 10.09 0.31 9.68
CA GLU A 128 10.11 -0.77 10.69
C GLU A 128 9.45 -2.07 10.19
N ARG A 129 8.53 -1.99 9.22
CA ARG A 129 7.77 -3.15 8.70
C ARG A 129 8.49 -3.90 7.60
N ALA A 130 9.34 -3.21 6.83
CA ALA A 130 10.14 -3.82 5.77
C ALA A 130 11.28 -4.73 6.29
N TYR A 131 11.58 -4.72 7.60
CA TYR A 131 12.66 -5.52 8.19
C TYR A 131 12.27 -6.94 8.62
N ILE A 132 10.98 -7.32 8.59
CA ILE A 132 10.53 -8.58 9.21
C ILE A 132 10.73 -9.83 8.32
N HIS A 133 11.01 -9.70 7.01
CA HIS A 133 11.07 -10.89 6.12
C HIS A 133 12.27 -11.00 5.16
N VAL A 134 13.36 -10.25 5.34
CA VAL A 134 14.57 -10.38 4.47
C VAL A 134 15.73 -11.14 5.12
N TYR A 135 15.57 -11.69 6.33
CA TYR A 135 16.56 -12.61 6.92
C TYR A 135 15.93 -13.92 7.35
N ARG A 136 15.92 -14.90 6.43
CA ARG A 136 16.14 -16.32 6.73
C ARG A 136 16.94 -16.95 5.61
#